data_AF-A0AB38XM13-F1
#
_entry.id   AF-A0AB38XM13-F1
#
_cell.length_a   1.000
_cell.length_b   1.000
_cell.length_c   1.000
_cell.angle_alpha   90.00
_cell.angle_beta   90.00
_cell.angle_gamma   90.00
#
_symmetry.space_group_name_H-M   'P 1'
#
loop_
_entity.id
_entity.type
_entity.pdbx_description
1 polymer ?
#
loop_
_entity_poly.entity_id
_entity_poly.type
_entity_poly.pdbx_seq_one_letter_code
_entity_poly.pdbx_strand_id
1 'polypeptide(L)'
;MSTNLVTLGKLPKKNLSAKPGRTVGLIVVVAVLSFVFFGGSLAALSMKAGLSSVKARMGADIMVVPKGAEKEAAGIFTKGNPGTFYFKKDPTPSVKKVAGVKNVTTQTYISSLKAPCCATQLQIIGFDPKTDFVIAPWIRSQYSDKLQDGQVIAGANIVPAENGNIKLFNHQFPVAAHLAPTGTSFDNSVFINPNTTKMVISYSKAVGRPAVAGVDKAVSNVLVEVEKGYQAEDVAAYINAMGDMREVGAVTPAGLTSKMKATLGSTTNYMFGFLGLFWVTGIIVLVAVFAATANERKRELATLRILGARKAELVKLLMTEAAMLGASGGAVGVFLGALIMYPFAGLIQSNMQLPYLPTGWATGICLALACLIFSTLTAVIAAALATRKVLSKETYLTFRAGE
;
A
#
# COMPACT_ATOMS: atom_id res chain seq x y z
N MET A 1 15.72 -12.53 57.69
CA MET A 1 16.49 -11.62 56.80
C MET A 1 16.86 -12.41 55.55
N SER A 2 16.05 -12.32 54.49
CA SER A 2 16.23 -13.12 53.27
C SER A 2 17.33 -12.50 52.41
N THR A 3 18.50 -13.12 52.40
CA THR A 3 19.60 -12.83 51.48
C THR A 3 19.18 -13.24 50.07
N ASN A 4 18.52 -12.32 49.36
CA ASN A 4 18.32 -12.42 47.92
C ASN A 4 19.69 -12.38 47.22
N LEU A 5 20.31 -13.55 47.02
CA LEU A 5 21.47 -13.72 46.15
C LEU A 5 21.12 -13.13 44.78
N VAL A 6 21.73 -12.00 44.47
CA VAL A 6 21.57 -11.30 43.20
C VAL A 6 22.30 -12.13 42.14
N THR A 7 21.59 -13.08 41.56
CA THR A 7 22.06 -13.84 40.39
C THR A 7 22.23 -12.88 39.22
N LEU A 8 23.31 -13.05 38.44
CA LEU A 8 23.65 -12.20 37.29
C LEU A 8 22.49 -11.99 36.30
N GLY A 9 21.52 -12.90 36.24
CA GLY A 9 20.32 -12.78 35.41
C GLY A 9 19.27 -11.75 35.86
N LYS A 10 19.24 -11.37 37.16
CA LYS A 10 18.29 -10.38 37.69
C LYS A 10 18.85 -8.94 37.69
N LEU A 11 20.17 -8.79 37.54
CA LEU A 11 20.86 -7.51 37.49
C LEU A 11 20.37 -6.58 36.36
N PRO A 12 20.16 -7.05 35.10
CA PRO A 12 19.71 -6.19 34.02
C PRO A 12 18.40 -5.47 34.32
N LYS A 13 17.42 -6.21 34.84
CA LYS A 13 16.09 -5.67 35.17
C LYS A 13 16.18 -4.62 36.29
N LYS A 14 17.01 -4.86 37.32
CA LYS A 14 17.24 -3.91 38.41
C LYS A 14 17.96 -2.64 37.93
N ASN A 15 18.94 -2.79 37.04
CA ASN A 15 19.68 -1.65 36.48
C ASN A 15 18.78 -0.75 35.63
N LEU A 16 17.88 -1.35 34.83
CA LEU A 16 16.91 -0.60 34.04
C LEU A 16 15.91 0.18 34.90
N SER A 17 15.48 -0.37 36.03
CA SER A 17 14.59 0.33 36.97
C SER A 17 15.28 1.41 37.80
N ALA A 18 16.60 1.34 37.98
CA ALA A 18 17.33 2.27 38.85
C ALA A 18 17.53 3.67 38.25
N LYS A 19 17.54 3.80 36.91
CA LYS A 19 17.62 5.11 36.21
C LYS A 19 16.49 5.24 35.18
N PRO A 20 15.25 5.53 35.60
CA PRO A 20 14.07 5.45 34.73
C PRO A 20 14.10 6.43 33.56
N GLY A 21 14.56 7.68 33.75
CA GLY A 21 14.58 8.68 32.67
C GLY A 21 15.43 8.26 31.47
N ARG A 22 16.56 7.60 31.71
CA ARG A 22 17.44 7.12 30.63
C ARG A 22 16.90 5.87 29.95
N THR A 23 16.37 4.94 30.74
CA THR A 23 15.70 3.74 30.22
C THR A 23 14.55 4.14 29.29
N VAL A 24 13.72 5.11 29.71
CA VAL A 24 12.64 5.64 28.88
C VAL A 24 13.19 6.31 27.61
N GLY A 25 14.22 7.16 27.71
CA GLY A 25 14.83 7.78 26.53
C GLY A 25 15.34 6.78 25.49
N LEU A 26 16.01 5.70 25.93
CA LEU A 26 16.47 4.63 25.04
C LEU A 26 15.31 3.84 24.40
N ILE A 27 14.27 3.54 25.19
CA ILE A 27 13.06 2.89 24.68
C ILE A 27 12.40 3.75 23.62
N VAL A 28 12.29 5.06 23.84
CA VAL A 28 11.70 6.01 22.88
C VAL A 28 12.50 6.05 21.58
N VAL A 29 13.84 6.12 21.64
CA VAL A 29 14.68 6.11 20.43
C VAL A 29 14.46 4.83 19.62
N VAL A 30 14.49 3.67 20.27
CA VAL A 30 14.25 2.38 19.58
C VAL A 30 12.81 2.28 19.07
N ALA A 31 11.83 2.80 19.81
CA ALA A 31 10.43 2.82 19.40
C ALA A 31 10.21 3.66 18.15
N VAL A 32 10.83 4.85 18.06
CA VAL A 32 10.74 5.70 16.86
C VAL A 32 11.39 5.00 15.66
N LEU A 33 12.57 4.40 15.82
CA LEU A 33 13.23 3.65 14.73
C LEU A 33 12.37 2.48 14.25
N SER A 34 11.79 1.73 15.18
CA SER A 34 10.96 0.56 14.89
C SER A 34 9.62 0.97 14.26
N PHE A 35 9.01 2.06 14.72
CA PHE A 35 7.81 2.66 14.13
C PHE A 35 8.05 3.06 12.67
N VAL A 36 9.12 3.80 12.42
CA VAL A 36 9.48 4.27 11.06
C VAL A 36 9.78 3.09 10.14
N PHE A 37 10.52 2.09 10.62
CA PHE A 37 10.83 0.90 9.84
C PHE A 37 9.61 0.04 9.52
N PHE A 38 8.82 -0.30 10.54
CA PHE A 38 7.62 -1.12 10.39
C PHE A 38 6.59 -0.39 9.52
N GLY A 39 6.28 0.87 9.84
CA GLY A 39 5.33 1.68 9.08
C GLY A 39 5.78 1.91 7.63
N GLY A 40 7.04 2.28 7.41
CA GLY A 40 7.59 2.50 6.07
C GLY A 40 7.57 1.22 5.22
N SER A 41 7.96 0.09 5.80
CA SER A 41 7.96 -1.21 5.11
C SER A 41 6.55 -1.69 4.81
N LEU A 42 5.62 -1.53 5.76
CA LEU A 42 4.21 -1.88 5.58
C LEU A 42 3.56 -1.05 4.47
N ALA A 43 3.83 0.26 4.44
CA ALA A 43 3.36 1.14 3.38
C ALA A 43 3.91 0.75 2.01
N ALA A 44 5.22 0.47 1.92
CA ALA A 44 5.85 0.03 0.68
C ALA A 44 5.28 -1.29 0.16
N LEU A 45 5.05 -2.26 1.06
CA LEU A 45 4.44 -3.55 0.70
C LEU A 45 2.98 -3.39 0.27
N SER A 46 2.20 -2.56 0.97
CA SER A 46 0.80 -2.28 0.62
C SER A 46 0.68 -1.61 -0.75
N MET A 47 1.61 -0.71 -1.09
CA MET A 47 1.66 -0.08 -2.40
C MET A 47 2.06 -1.07 -3.50
N LYS A 48 3.02 -1.97 -3.22
CA LYS A 48 3.40 -3.05 -4.15
C LYS A 48 2.25 -4.03 -4.39
N ALA A 49 1.53 -4.40 -3.32
CA ALA A 49 0.34 -5.23 -3.40
C ALA A 49 -0.76 -4.55 -4.22
N GLY A 50 -1.04 -3.27 -3.96
CA GLY A 50 -1.99 -2.48 -4.75
C GLY A 50 -1.63 -2.43 -6.24
N LEU A 51 -0.37 -2.14 -6.60
CA LEU A 51 0.08 -2.15 -8.00
C LEU A 51 -0.09 -3.52 -8.66
N SER A 52 0.23 -4.61 -7.94
CA SER A 52 0.04 -5.97 -8.46
C SER A 52 -1.44 -6.29 -8.68
N SER A 53 -2.32 -5.77 -7.82
CA SER A 53 -3.77 -5.94 -7.96
C SER A 53 -4.32 -5.19 -9.18
N VAL A 54 -3.79 -4.00 -9.50
CA VAL A 54 -4.15 -3.27 -10.73
C VAL A 54 -3.78 -4.11 -11.97
N LYS A 55 -2.57 -4.70 -12.00
CA LYS A 55 -2.13 -5.55 -13.13
C LYS A 55 -3.03 -6.77 -13.31
N ALA A 56 -3.30 -7.51 -12.22
CA ALA A 56 -4.06 -8.74 -12.28
C ALA A 56 -5.54 -8.53 -12.63
N ARG A 57 -6.09 -7.34 -12.37
CA ARG A 57 -7.53 -7.07 -12.46
C ARG A 57 -7.95 -6.21 -13.66
N MET A 58 -6.99 -5.64 -14.40
CA MET A 58 -7.30 -5.04 -15.70
C MET A 58 -7.90 -6.08 -16.67
N GLY A 59 -7.64 -7.39 -16.46
CA GLY A 59 -8.30 -8.52 -17.12
C GLY A 59 -8.15 -8.59 -18.64
N ALA A 60 -7.55 -7.58 -19.24
CA ALA A 60 -7.27 -7.42 -20.65
C ALA A 60 -5.79 -7.08 -20.86
N ASP A 61 -5.26 -7.56 -21.97
CA ASP A 61 -3.85 -7.39 -22.33
C ASP A 61 -3.58 -5.98 -22.87
N ILE A 62 -4.58 -5.37 -23.51
CA ILE A 62 -4.52 -4.02 -24.06
C ILE A 62 -5.83 -3.28 -23.76
N MET A 63 -5.70 -2.02 -23.37
CA MET A 63 -6.79 -1.07 -23.32
C MET A 63 -6.59 -0.03 -24.43
N VAL A 64 -7.57 0.12 -25.30
CA VAL A 64 -7.62 1.14 -26.35
C VAL A 64 -8.53 2.26 -25.89
N VAL A 65 -8.03 3.49 -25.94
CA VAL A 65 -8.73 4.71 -25.49
C VAL A 65 -8.63 5.81 -26.54
N PRO A 66 -9.44 6.88 -26.48
CA PRO A 66 -9.27 8.03 -27.35
C PRO A 66 -7.87 8.62 -27.18
N LYS A 67 -7.28 9.07 -28.29
CA LYS A 67 -5.95 9.67 -28.26
C LYS A 67 -5.94 10.91 -27.37
N GLY A 68 -4.92 11.02 -26.51
CA GLY A 68 -4.80 12.06 -25.49
C GLY A 68 -5.46 11.69 -24.15
N ALA A 69 -6.32 10.68 -24.10
CA ALA A 69 -6.95 10.19 -22.88
C ALA A 69 -6.16 9.06 -22.19
N GLU A 70 -4.96 8.71 -22.66
CA GLU A 70 -4.15 7.60 -22.11
C GLU A 70 -3.79 7.82 -20.65
N LYS A 71 -3.47 9.07 -20.28
CA LYS A 71 -3.16 9.46 -18.90
C LYS A 71 -4.40 9.42 -18.00
N GLU A 72 -5.55 9.83 -18.51
CA GLU A 72 -6.82 9.80 -17.78
C GLU A 72 -7.28 8.37 -17.54
N ALA A 73 -7.22 7.53 -18.59
CA ALA A 73 -7.53 6.11 -18.51
C ALA A 73 -6.63 5.38 -17.50
N ALA A 74 -5.31 5.62 -17.56
CA ALA A 74 -4.37 5.16 -16.54
C ALA A 74 -4.73 5.65 -15.13
N GLY A 75 -5.21 6.89 -15.01
CA GLY A 75 -5.66 7.51 -13.77
C GLY A 75 -6.89 6.82 -13.16
N ILE A 76 -7.82 6.33 -13.96
CA ILE A 76 -9.02 5.61 -13.47
C ILE A 76 -8.62 4.33 -12.71
N PHE A 77 -7.60 3.61 -13.18
CA PHE A 77 -7.11 2.40 -12.52
C PHE A 77 -6.22 2.67 -11.31
N THR A 78 -5.53 3.81 -11.28
CA THR A 78 -4.49 4.08 -10.27
C THR A 78 -4.89 5.05 -9.18
N LYS A 79 -5.63 6.10 -9.54
CA LYS A 79 -6.12 7.13 -8.63
C LYS A 79 -7.56 6.91 -8.21
N GLY A 80 -8.29 6.07 -8.95
CA GLY A 80 -9.70 5.80 -8.75
C GLY A 80 -10.62 7.00 -8.90
N ASN A 81 -10.13 8.06 -9.52
CA ASN A 81 -10.97 9.20 -9.89
C ASN A 81 -11.87 8.81 -11.06
N PRO A 82 -13.15 9.20 -11.03
CA PRO A 82 -14.02 9.03 -12.17
C PRO A 82 -13.48 9.86 -13.33
N GLY A 83 -13.29 9.22 -14.48
CA GLY A 83 -12.87 9.87 -15.72
C GLY A 83 -13.94 9.71 -16.80
N THR A 84 -14.10 10.74 -17.61
CA THR A 84 -15.08 10.77 -18.72
C THR A 84 -14.36 11.11 -20.01
N PHE A 85 -14.11 10.10 -20.82
CA PHE A 85 -13.59 10.24 -22.18
C PHE A 85 -14.37 9.29 -23.08
N TYR A 86 -14.56 9.68 -24.33
CA TYR A 86 -15.34 8.92 -25.30
C TYR A 86 -14.72 9.00 -26.69
N PHE A 87 -14.83 7.93 -27.46
CA PHE A 87 -14.44 7.96 -28.87
C PHE A 87 -15.48 8.75 -29.68
N LYS A 88 -15.01 9.54 -30.65
CA LYS A 88 -15.89 10.18 -31.63
C LYS A 88 -16.58 9.14 -32.53
N LYS A 89 -15.86 8.09 -32.89
CA LYS A 89 -16.33 6.96 -33.71
C LYS A 89 -15.91 5.65 -33.04
N ASP A 90 -16.83 4.69 -32.97
CA ASP A 90 -16.57 3.38 -32.35
C ASP A 90 -15.41 2.65 -33.05
N PRO A 91 -14.25 2.44 -32.39
CA PRO A 91 -13.10 1.81 -33.02
C PRO A 91 -13.17 0.27 -32.97
N THR A 92 -14.16 -0.31 -32.28
CA THR A 92 -14.28 -1.75 -32.06
C THR A 92 -14.19 -2.59 -33.35
N PRO A 93 -14.87 -2.22 -34.47
CA PRO A 93 -14.78 -2.99 -35.70
C PRO A 93 -13.37 -3.00 -36.33
N SER A 94 -12.61 -1.92 -36.14
CA SER A 94 -11.23 -1.82 -36.64
C SER A 94 -10.26 -2.58 -35.75
N VAL A 95 -10.40 -2.44 -34.42
CA VAL A 95 -9.56 -3.15 -33.43
C VAL A 95 -9.73 -4.67 -33.56
N LYS A 96 -10.95 -5.16 -33.80
CA LYS A 96 -11.22 -6.59 -33.96
C LYS A 96 -10.54 -7.23 -35.19
N LYS A 97 -10.14 -6.41 -36.19
CA LYS A 97 -9.46 -6.89 -37.41
C LYS A 97 -7.93 -6.93 -37.28
N VAL A 98 -7.37 -6.43 -36.18
CA VAL A 98 -5.93 -6.40 -35.97
C VAL A 98 -5.40 -7.82 -35.72
N ALA A 99 -4.29 -8.17 -36.37
CA ALA A 99 -3.64 -9.46 -36.15
C ALA A 99 -3.17 -9.61 -34.69
N GLY A 100 -3.45 -10.76 -34.08
CA GLY A 100 -3.15 -11.03 -32.68
C GLY A 100 -4.23 -10.60 -31.69
N VAL A 101 -5.37 -10.06 -32.16
CA VAL A 101 -6.54 -9.77 -31.31
C VAL A 101 -7.47 -10.97 -31.26
N LYS A 102 -7.68 -11.53 -30.08
CA LYS A 102 -8.55 -12.69 -29.84
C LYS A 102 -9.99 -12.27 -29.59
N ASN A 103 -10.20 -11.46 -28.55
CA ASN A 103 -11.51 -10.97 -28.11
C ASN A 103 -11.45 -9.47 -27.84
N VAL A 104 -12.60 -8.81 -28.02
CA VAL A 104 -12.77 -7.38 -27.72
C VAL A 104 -14.06 -7.17 -26.94
N THR A 105 -14.01 -6.27 -25.96
CA THR A 105 -15.19 -5.76 -25.26
C THR A 105 -15.10 -4.26 -25.08
N THR A 106 -16.24 -3.61 -24.89
CA THR A 106 -16.34 -2.16 -24.77
C THR A 106 -16.89 -1.77 -23.42
N GLN A 107 -16.34 -0.71 -22.82
CA GLN A 107 -16.90 -0.14 -21.61
C GLN A 107 -17.24 1.34 -21.79
N THR A 108 -18.27 1.77 -21.06
CA THR A 108 -18.75 3.15 -21.02
C THR A 108 -18.55 3.69 -19.62
N TYR A 109 -17.80 4.79 -19.50
CA TYR A 109 -17.49 5.42 -18.22
C TYR A 109 -18.31 6.69 -18.06
N ILE A 110 -19.23 6.70 -17.10
CA ILE A 110 -20.09 7.82 -16.79
C ILE A 110 -19.80 8.29 -15.37
N SER A 111 -19.47 9.56 -15.21
CA SER A 111 -19.37 10.18 -13.88
C SER A 111 -20.76 10.65 -13.43
N SER A 112 -21.15 10.27 -12.22
CA SER A 112 -22.40 10.77 -11.62
C SER A 112 -22.30 12.24 -11.18
N LEU A 113 -23.45 12.85 -10.94
CA LEU A 113 -23.51 14.12 -10.22
C LEU A 113 -23.05 13.89 -8.77
N LYS A 114 -22.29 14.84 -8.19
CA LYS A 114 -21.98 14.82 -6.75
C LYS A 114 -23.27 14.60 -5.99
N ALA A 115 -23.39 13.45 -5.32
CA ALA A 115 -24.58 13.13 -4.56
C ALA A 115 -24.61 14.00 -3.28
N PRO A 116 -25.78 14.43 -2.79
CA PRO A 116 -25.87 15.18 -1.53
C PRO A 116 -25.32 14.41 -0.33
N CYS A 117 -25.31 13.07 -0.38
CA CYS A 117 -24.85 12.19 0.70
C CYS A 117 -23.33 11.95 0.72
N CYS A 118 -22.59 12.25 -0.37
CA CYS A 118 -21.16 11.91 -0.50
C CYS A 118 -20.35 13.05 -1.13
N ALA A 119 -19.16 13.31 -0.61
CA ALA A 119 -18.25 14.35 -1.12
C ALA A 119 -17.64 14.03 -2.51
N THR A 120 -17.77 12.79 -3.00
CA THR A 120 -17.13 12.28 -4.21
C THR A 120 -18.14 11.85 -5.27
N GLN A 121 -17.81 12.07 -6.54
CA GLN A 121 -18.59 11.56 -7.67
C GLN A 121 -18.43 10.04 -7.77
N LEU A 122 -19.54 9.34 -7.92
CA LEU A 122 -19.56 7.90 -8.15
C LEU A 122 -19.29 7.59 -9.64
N GLN A 123 -18.43 6.61 -9.90
CA GLN A 123 -18.13 6.12 -11.25
C GLN A 123 -19.15 5.06 -11.67
N ILE A 124 -19.81 5.27 -12.79
CA ILE A 124 -20.75 4.32 -13.39
C ILE A 124 -20.06 3.66 -14.59
N ILE A 125 -20.03 2.34 -14.62
CA ILE A 125 -19.38 1.53 -15.65
C ILE A 125 -20.45 0.73 -16.40
N GLY A 126 -20.73 1.16 -17.62
CA GLY A 126 -21.51 0.38 -18.59
C GLY A 126 -20.63 -0.73 -19.16
N PHE A 127 -21.08 -1.98 -19.07
CA PHE A 127 -20.41 -3.14 -19.66
C PHE A 127 -21.43 -4.05 -20.35
N ASP A 128 -20.98 -4.91 -21.27
CA ASP A 128 -21.82 -5.91 -21.93
C ASP A 128 -21.61 -7.29 -21.31
N PRO A 129 -22.57 -7.83 -20.53
CA PRO A 129 -22.42 -9.14 -19.87
C PRO A 129 -22.19 -10.33 -20.80
N LYS A 130 -22.43 -10.18 -22.12
CA LYS A 130 -22.24 -11.24 -23.12
C LYS A 130 -20.82 -11.29 -23.66
N THR A 131 -20.20 -10.12 -23.87
CA THR A 131 -18.90 -9.99 -24.54
C THR A 131 -17.77 -9.63 -23.57
N ASP A 132 -18.09 -9.09 -22.41
CA ASP A 132 -17.11 -8.67 -21.42
C ASP A 132 -16.43 -9.88 -20.76
N PHE A 133 -15.11 -9.95 -20.92
CA PHE A 133 -14.26 -10.99 -20.35
C PHE A 133 -13.48 -10.50 -19.11
N VAL A 134 -13.68 -9.24 -18.69
CA VAL A 134 -12.90 -8.58 -17.63
C VAL A 134 -13.67 -8.53 -16.32
N ILE A 135 -14.86 -7.94 -16.34
CA ILE A 135 -15.72 -7.71 -15.18
C ILE A 135 -16.77 -8.83 -15.07
N ALA A 136 -17.32 -9.30 -16.18
CA ALA A 136 -18.43 -10.27 -16.13
C ALA A 136 -18.07 -11.60 -15.42
N PRO A 137 -16.87 -12.20 -15.61
CA PRO A 137 -16.49 -13.41 -14.86
C PRO A 137 -16.42 -13.18 -13.35
N TRP A 138 -15.95 -12.00 -12.92
CA TRP A 138 -15.87 -11.62 -11.52
C TRP A 138 -17.25 -11.35 -10.90
N ILE A 139 -18.17 -10.77 -11.67
CA ILE A 139 -19.57 -10.64 -11.24
C ILE A 139 -20.21 -12.02 -11.10
N ARG A 140 -20.02 -12.90 -12.08
CA ARG A 140 -20.63 -14.25 -12.10
C ARG A 140 -20.17 -15.16 -10.95
N SER A 141 -18.97 -14.94 -10.41
CA SER A 141 -18.51 -15.72 -9.25
C SER A 141 -19.23 -15.36 -7.95
N GLN A 142 -19.97 -14.24 -7.91
CA GLN A 142 -20.66 -13.74 -6.73
C GLN A 142 -22.17 -13.52 -6.94
N TYR A 143 -22.59 -13.36 -8.18
CA TYR A 143 -23.97 -13.15 -8.58
C TYR A 143 -24.29 -14.04 -9.78
N SER A 144 -25.13 -15.05 -9.56
CA SER A 144 -25.45 -16.07 -10.56
C SER A 144 -26.61 -15.68 -11.49
N ASP A 145 -27.44 -14.73 -11.08
CA ASP A 145 -28.60 -14.28 -11.85
C ASP A 145 -28.21 -13.32 -12.98
N LYS A 146 -29.11 -13.13 -13.94
CA LYS A 146 -28.90 -12.17 -15.03
C LYS A 146 -29.25 -10.76 -14.54
N LEU A 147 -28.35 -9.81 -14.81
CA LEU A 147 -28.61 -8.40 -14.54
C LEU A 147 -29.72 -7.88 -15.46
N GLN A 148 -30.88 -7.55 -14.89
CA GLN A 148 -32.03 -7.04 -15.64
C GLN A 148 -31.85 -5.58 -16.04
N ASP A 149 -32.61 -5.13 -17.04
CA ASP A 149 -32.62 -3.73 -17.44
C ASP A 149 -33.18 -2.86 -16.31
N GLY A 150 -32.46 -1.78 -15.97
CA GLY A 150 -32.81 -0.89 -14.86
C GLY A 150 -32.28 -1.34 -13.49
N GLN A 151 -31.62 -2.50 -13.40
CA GLN A 151 -30.88 -2.90 -12.20
C GLN A 151 -29.41 -2.47 -12.27
N VAL A 152 -28.79 -2.36 -11.11
CA VAL A 152 -27.37 -2.01 -10.98
C VAL A 152 -26.64 -2.98 -10.05
N ILE A 153 -25.34 -3.15 -10.28
CA ILE A 153 -24.47 -3.89 -9.37
C ILE A 153 -23.56 -2.89 -8.68
N ALA A 154 -23.47 -2.98 -7.36
CA ALA A 154 -22.73 -2.04 -6.54
C ALA A 154 -21.38 -2.63 -6.11
N GLY A 155 -20.34 -1.80 -6.16
CA GLY A 155 -19.05 -2.11 -5.54
C GLY A 155 -19.14 -2.16 -4.02
N ALA A 156 -18.13 -2.74 -3.38
CA ALA A 156 -18.15 -3.05 -1.94
C ALA A 156 -18.34 -1.84 -1.01
N ASN A 157 -17.90 -0.65 -1.42
CA ASN A 157 -17.97 0.58 -0.62
C ASN A 157 -19.21 1.43 -0.94
N ILE A 158 -20.05 0.99 -1.89
CA ILE A 158 -21.26 1.71 -2.24
C ILE A 158 -22.36 1.30 -1.27
N VAL A 159 -22.89 2.26 -0.51
CA VAL A 159 -24.00 2.03 0.41
C VAL A 159 -25.30 2.49 -0.27
N PRO A 160 -26.25 1.57 -0.55
CA PRO A 160 -27.55 1.95 -1.10
C PRO A 160 -28.37 2.71 -0.05
N ALA A 161 -29.40 3.43 -0.51
CA ALA A 161 -30.37 4.04 0.39
C ALA A 161 -31.17 2.97 1.15
N GLU A 162 -31.90 3.35 2.21
CA GLU A 162 -32.66 2.43 3.07
C GLU A 162 -33.65 1.54 2.31
N ASN A 163 -34.10 1.98 1.13
CA ASN A 163 -34.98 1.23 0.24
C ASN A 163 -34.24 0.24 -0.70
N GLY A 164 -32.93 0.05 -0.52
CA GLY A 164 -32.10 -0.82 -1.36
C GLY A 164 -31.75 -0.26 -2.74
N ASN A 165 -32.08 1.02 -3.01
CA ASN A 165 -31.87 1.65 -4.31
C ASN A 165 -30.69 2.63 -4.29
N ILE A 166 -30.08 2.82 -5.45
CA ILE A 166 -29.10 3.89 -5.70
C ILE A 166 -29.75 4.96 -6.57
N LYS A 167 -29.59 6.23 -6.19
CA LYS A 167 -30.13 7.37 -6.95
C LYS A 167 -29.08 7.90 -7.93
N LEU A 168 -29.33 7.76 -9.23
CA LEU A 168 -28.48 8.29 -10.31
C LEU A 168 -29.30 9.26 -11.16
N PHE A 169 -28.80 10.49 -11.37
CA PHE A 169 -29.46 11.52 -12.20
C PHE A 169 -30.95 11.74 -11.88
N ASN A 170 -31.29 11.76 -10.59
CA ASN A 170 -32.67 11.89 -10.07
C ASN A 170 -33.61 10.68 -10.28
N HIS A 171 -33.09 9.55 -10.77
CA HIS A 171 -33.82 8.29 -10.89
C HIS A 171 -33.29 7.25 -9.90
N GLN A 172 -34.17 6.39 -9.40
CA GLN A 172 -33.80 5.30 -8.48
C GLN A 172 -33.57 4.01 -9.27
N PHE A 173 -32.50 3.30 -8.91
CA PHE A 173 -32.15 2.02 -9.49
C PHE A 173 -31.97 0.95 -8.41
N PRO A 174 -32.68 -0.19 -8.48
CA PRO A 174 -32.51 -1.30 -7.55
C PRO A 174 -31.13 -1.96 -7.69
N VAL A 175 -30.52 -2.25 -6.54
CA VAL A 175 -29.23 -2.94 -6.48
C VAL A 175 -29.45 -4.45 -6.53
N ALA A 176 -28.98 -5.10 -7.59
CA ALA A 176 -29.11 -6.54 -7.80
C ALA A 176 -28.06 -7.34 -6.99
N ALA A 177 -26.85 -6.79 -6.82
CA ALA A 177 -25.79 -7.44 -6.07
C ALA A 177 -24.80 -6.43 -5.49
N HIS A 178 -24.23 -6.77 -4.33
CA HIS A 178 -23.05 -6.13 -3.77
C HIS A 178 -21.83 -7.02 -4.00
N LEU A 179 -20.79 -6.46 -4.61
CA LEU A 179 -19.56 -7.19 -4.88
C LEU A 179 -18.61 -7.13 -3.69
N ALA A 180 -17.82 -8.19 -3.52
CA ALA A 180 -16.76 -8.27 -2.52
C ALA A 180 -15.68 -7.21 -2.77
N PRO A 181 -15.03 -6.73 -1.69
CA PRO A 181 -14.02 -5.68 -1.78
C PRO A 181 -12.83 -6.07 -2.65
N THR A 182 -12.41 -5.13 -3.48
CA THR A 182 -11.36 -5.27 -4.48
C THR A 182 -10.11 -4.45 -4.16
N GLY A 183 -10.23 -3.45 -3.30
CA GLY A 183 -9.21 -2.45 -3.01
C GLY A 183 -8.92 -1.50 -4.18
N THR A 184 -9.79 -1.47 -5.20
CA THR A 184 -9.62 -0.61 -6.39
C THR A 184 -10.78 0.38 -6.52
N SER A 185 -10.75 1.17 -7.59
CA SER A 185 -11.84 2.07 -7.94
C SER A 185 -13.17 1.35 -8.18
N PHE A 186 -13.15 0.05 -8.47
CA PHE A 186 -14.35 -0.77 -8.62
C PHE A 186 -15.18 -0.85 -7.33
N ASP A 187 -14.56 -0.76 -6.16
CA ASP A 187 -15.29 -0.76 -4.88
C ASP A 187 -16.19 0.47 -4.74
N ASN A 188 -15.82 1.56 -5.40
CA ASN A 188 -16.54 2.83 -5.41
C ASN A 188 -17.26 3.05 -6.75
N SER A 189 -17.52 1.97 -7.51
CA SER A 189 -18.17 2.02 -8.82
C SER A 189 -19.50 1.28 -8.83
N VAL A 190 -20.37 1.64 -9.77
CA VAL A 190 -21.62 0.95 -10.06
C VAL A 190 -21.58 0.41 -11.48
N PHE A 191 -21.94 -0.86 -11.67
CA PHE A 191 -21.92 -1.54 -12.95
C PHE A 191 -23.33 -1.71 -13.50
N ILE A 192 -23.50 -1.37 -14.79
CA ILE A 192 -24.79 -1.38 -15.47
C ILE A 192 -24.69 -2.03 -16.84
N ASN A 193 -25.80 -2.62 -17.31
CA ASN A 193 -25.85 -3.25 -18.63
C ASN A 193 -26.01 -2.20 -19.77
N PRO A 194 -25.89 -2.58 -21.05
CA PRO A 194 -25.92 -1.62 -22.16
C PRO A 194 -27.26 -0.88 -22.32
N ASN A 195 -28.38 -1.53 -22.01
CA ASN A 195 -29.70 -0.91 -22.07
C ASN A 195 -29.87 0.14 -20.97
N THR A 196 -29.43 -0.19 -19.75
CA THR A 196 -29.40 0.73 -18.61
C THR A 196 -28.44 1.89 -18.84
N THR A 197 -27.33 1.65 -19.53
CA THR A 197 -26.40 2.71 -19.95
C THR A 197 -27.10 3.75 -20.81
N LYS A 198 -27.93 3.33 -21.78
CA LYS A 198 -28.73 4.25 -22.59
C LYS A 198 -29.72 5.06 -21.75
N MET A 199 -30.37 4.43 -20.77
CA MET A 199 -31.29 5.11 -19.84
C MET A 199 -30.56 6.15 -18.98
N VAL A 200 -29.41 5.80 -18.41
CA VAL A 200 -28.62 6.72 -17.59
C VAL A 200 -28.16 7.93 -18.41
N ILE A 201 -27.74 7.71 -19.67
CA ILE A 201 -27.37 8.79 -20.58
C ILE A 201 -28.57 9.70 -20.89
N SER A 202 -29.76 9.14 -21.18
CA SER A 202 -30.95 9.96 -21.44
C SER A 202 -31.39 10.76 -20.22
N TYR A 203 -31.35 10.17 -19.03
CA TYR A 203 -31.66 10.86 -17.77
C TYR A 203 -30.65 11.98 -17.46
N SER A 204 -29.36 11.77 -17.74
CA SER A 204 -28.35 12.82 -17.59
C SER A 204 -28.64 14.05 -18.46
N LYS A 205 -29.13 13.84 -19.70
CA LYS A 205 -29.54 14.91 -20.61
C LYS A 205 -30.78 15.64 -20.07
N ALA A 206 -31.75 14.89 -19.55
CA ALA A 206 -33.00 15.44 -19.00
C ALA A 206 -32.76 16.36 -17.80
N VAL A 207 -31.74 16.10 -16.98
CA VAL A 207 -31.36 16.96 -15.84
C VAL A 207 -30.41 18.10 -16.22
N GLY A 208 -30.25 18.39 -17.52
CA GLY A 208 -29.44 19.50 -18.04
C GLY A 208 -27.92 19.32 -17.85
N ARG A 209 -27.46 18.11 -17.53
CA ARG A 209 -26.04 17.78 -17.31
C ARG A 209 -25.68 16.52 -18.09
N PRO A 210 -25.50 16.61 -19.41
CA PRO A 210 -25.23 15.43 -20.24
C PRO A 210 -23.97 14.72 -19.74
N ALA A 211 -24.11 13.47 -19.33
CA ALA A 211 -23.00 12.60 -18.92
C ALA A 211 -22.05 12.30 -20.09
N VAL A 212 -22.60 12.32 -21.31
CA VAL A 212 -21.91 12.08 -22.56
C VAL A 212 -22.26 13.23 -23.52
N ALA A 213 -21.26 14.01 -23.90
CA ALA A 213 -21.45 15.14 -24.82
C ALA A 213 -20.98 14.77 -26.24
N GLY A 214 -21.85 15.01 -27.23
CA GLY A 214 -21.45 15.06 -28.66
C GLY A 214 -21.04 13.74 -29.32
N VAL A 215 -21.46 12.57 -28.82
CA VAL A 215 -21.18 11.27 -29.46
C VAL A 215 -22.41 10.37 -29.55
N ASP A 216 -22.56 9.67 -30.69
CA ASP A 216 -23.70 8.78 -30.99
C ASP A 216 -23.68 7.48 -30.18
N LYS A 217 -22.47 6.98 -29.90
CA LYS A 217 -22.24 5.78 -29.08
C LYS A 217 -21.18 6.10 -28.04
N ALA A 218 -21.58 6.07 -26.76
CA ALA A 218 -20.72 6.40 -25.64
C ALA A 218 -19.71 5.27 -25.33
N VAL A 219 -18.72 5.05 -26.21
CA VAL A 219 -17.65 4.08 -25.93
C VAL A 219 -16.48 4.84 -25.32
N SER A 220 -16.09 4.49 -24.09
CA SER A 220 -14.97 5.12 -23.40
C SER A 220 -13.66 4.38 -23.67
N ASN A 221 -13.69 3.05 -23.59
CA ASN A 221 -12.54 2.23 -23.92
C ASN A 221 -12.96 0.93 -24.60
N VAL A 222 -11.99 0.33 -25.30
CA VAL A 222 -12.08 -1.02 -25.84
C VAL A 222 -10.99 -1.85 -25.17
N LEU A 223 -11.40 -2.92 -24.49
CA LEU A 223 -10.51 -3.87 -23.85
C LEU A 223 -10.28 -5.04 -24.80
N VAL A 224 -9.02 -5.46 -24.91
CA VAL A 224 -8.57 -6.43 -25.90
C VAL A 224 -7.82 -7.57 -25.21
N GLU A 225 -8.23 -8.79 -25.51
CA GLU A 225 -7.51 -10.02 -25.18
C GLU A 225 -6.63 -10.39 -26.37
N VAL A 226 -5.35 -10.64 -26.12
CA VAL A 226 -4.36 -10.96 -27.16
C VAL A 226 -4.28 -12.47 -27.36
N GLU A 227 -4.09 -12.92 -28.60
CA GLU A 227 -3.94 -14.34 -28.93
C GLU A 227 -2.64 -14.92 -28.36
N LYS A 228 -2.68 -16.20 -27.99
CA LYS A 228 -1.50 -16.92 -27.49
C LYS A 228 -0.43 -16.96 -28.60
N GLY A 229 0.73 -16.36 -28.33
CA GLY A 229 1.86 -16.29 -29.28
C GLY A 229 2.21 -14.86 -29.72
N TYR A 230 1.33 -13.89 -29.46
CA TYR A 230 1.59 -12.47 -29.66
C TYR A 230 1.96 -11.79 -28.34
N GLN A 231 2.88 -10.81 -28.39
CA GLN A 231 3.15 -9.94 -27.24
C GLN A 231 2.20 -8.74 -27.27
N ALA A 232 1.61 -8.41 -26.13
CA ALA A 232 0.63 -7.34 -26.02
C ALA A 232 1.21 -5.96 -26.37
N GLU A 233 2.49 -5.76 -26.08
CA GLU A 233 3.24 -4.54 -26.40
C GLU A 233 3.35 -4.32 -27.91
N ASP A 234 3.63 -5.39 -28.67
CA ASP A 234 3.78 -5.31 -30.12
C ASP A 234 2.44 -5.03 -30.79
N VAL A 235 1.38 -5.70 -30.34
CA VAL A 235 0.01 -5.47 -30.83
C VAL A 235 -0.47 -4.06 -30.48
N ALA A 236 -0.18 -3.57 -29.27
CA ALA A 236 -0.50 -2.19 -28.89
C ALA A 236 0.28 -1.16 -29.70
N ALA A 237 1.58 -1.40 -29.95
CA ALA A 237 2.39 -0.55 -30.82
C ALA A 237 1.84 -0.52 -32.25
N TYR A 238 1.41 -1.67 -32.77
CA TYR A 238 0.77 -1.76 -34.07
C TYR A 238 -0.55 -0.98 -34.14
N ILE A 239 -1.42 -1.11 -33.13
CA ILE A 239 -2.67 -0.33 -33.03
C ILE A 239 -2.37 1.18 -33.03
N ASN A 240 -1.34 1.61 -32.29
CA ASN A 240 -0.93 3.02 -32.23
C ASN A 240 -0.33 3.53 -33.56
N ALA A 241 0.27 2.67 -34.36
CA ALA A 241 0.93 3.03 -35.63
C ALA A 241 -0.02 3.01 -36.85
N MET A 242 -1.18 2.36 -36.74
CA MET A 242 -2.10 2.18 -37.86
C MET A 242 -2.77 3.51 -38.27
N GLY A 243 -2.67 3.89 -39.55
CA GLY A 243 -3.12 5.20 -40.06
C GLY A 243 -4.62 5.49 -39.88
N ASP A 244 -5.47 4.46 -39.97
CA ASP A 244 -6.91 4.54 -39.74
C ASP A 244 -7.30 4.68 -38.25
N MET A 245 -6.32 4.53 -37.35
CA MET A 245 -6.48 4.58 -35.90
C MET A 245 -5.75 5.79 -35.29
N ARG A 246 -5.52 6.85 -36.08
CA ARG A 246 -4.85 8.09 -35.62
C ARG A 246 -5.52 8.79 -34.44
N GLU A 247 -6.78 8.50 -34.14
CA GLU A 247 -7.55 9.03 -33.01
C GLU A 247 -7.63 8.07 -31.80
N VAL A 248 -6.92 6.93 -31.81
CA VAL A 248 -6.86 6.01 -30.66
C VAL A 248 -5.46 5.96 -30.05
N GLY A 249 -5.41 5.60 -28.77
CA GLY A 249 -4.20 5.26 -28.02
C GLY A 249 -4.38 3.90 -27.36
N ALA A 250 -3.53 2.94 -27.68
CA ALA A 250 -3.45 1.63 -27.05
C ALA A 250 -2.42 1.64 -25.92
N VAL A 251 -2.86 1.28 -24.72
CA VAL A 251 -2.05 1.16 -23.50
C VAL A 251 -2.10 -0.27 -22.97
N THR A 252 -0.95 -0.83 -22.62
CA THR A 252 -0.88 -2.13 -21.96
C THR A 252 -0.76 -1.97 -20.45
N PRO A 253 -1.34 -2.87 -19.63
CA PRO A 253 -1.09 -2.91 -18.19
C PRO A 253 0.41 -3.03 -17.89
N ALA A 254 1.15 -3.80 -18.69
CA ALA A 254 2.60 -3.96 -18.56
C ALA A 254 3.38 -2.68 -18.91
N GLY A 255 2.97 -1.92 -19.92
CA GLY A 255 3.53 -0.60 -20.24
C GLY A 255 3.22 0.45 -19.19
N LEU A 256 2.02 0.40 -18.61
CA LEU A 256 1.61 1.31 -17.53
C LEU A 256 2.33 0.96 -16.22
N THR A 257 2.35 -0.32 -15.85
CA THR A 257 3.04 -0.81 -14.67
C THR A 257 4.55 -0.73 -14.80
N SER A 258 5.16 -0.81 -15.98
CA SER A 258 6.62 -0.64 -16.12
C SER A 258 7.04 0.82 -15.92
N LYS A 259 6.32 1.78 -16.52
CA LYS A 259 6.53 3.22 -16.27
C LYS A 259 6.24 3.57 -14.81
N MET A 260 5.15 3.07 -14.24
CA MET A 260 4.82 3.29 -12.83
C MET A 260 5.77 2.57 -11.88
N LYS A 261 6.23 1.35 -12.19
CA LYS A 261 7.23 0.63 -11.39
C LYS A 261 8.60 1.29 -11.50
N ALA A 262 8.93 1.93 -12.61
CA ALA A 262 10.14 2.75 -12.70
C ALA A 262 10.04 3.98 -11.79
N THR A 263 8.94 4.74 -11.87
CA THR A 263 8.72 5.92 -11.01
C THR A 263 8.56 5.55 -9.54
N LEU A 264 7.65 4.63 -9.21
CA LEU A 264 7.39 4.17 -7.84
C LEU A 264 8.53 3.32 -7.29
N GLY A 265 9.23 2.56 -8.14
CA GLY A 265 10.43 1.83 -7.74
C GLY A 265 11.57 2.78 -7.38
N SER A 266 11.73 3.87 -8.13
CA SER A 266 12.65 4.96 -7.80
C SER A 266 12.25 5.62 -6.47
N THR A 267 10.97 6.00 -6.30
CA THR A 267 10.44 6.55 -5.04
C THR A 267 10.62 5.58 -3.86
N THR A 268 10.31 4.30 -4.05
CA THR A 268 10.45 3.26 -3.03
C THR A 268 11.91 3.05 -2.68
N ASN A 269 12.83 3.09 -3.65
CA ASN A 269 14.26 3.06 -3.39
C ASN A 269 14.72 4.29 -2.60
N TYR A 270 14.23 5.49 -2.92
CA TYR A 270 14.51 6.67 -2.10
C TYR A 270 13.97 6.53 -0.68
N MET A 271 12.75 6.03 -0.50
CA MET A 271 12.19 5.75 0.83
C MET A 271 13.06 4.75 1.60
N PHE A 272 13.44 3.61 1.00
CA PHE A 272 14.34 2.65 1.64
C PHE A 272 15.74 3.22 1.90
N GLY A 273 16.23 4.10 1.02
CA GLY A 273 17.48 4.84 1.23
C GLY A 273 17.40 5.76 2.46
N PHE A 274 16.33 6.55 2.57
CA PHE A 274 16.08 7.40 3.75
C PHE A 274 15.85 6.59 5.02
N LEU A 275 15.11 5.49 4.94
CA LEU A 275 14.95 4.55 6.06
C LEU A 275 16.31 4.00 6.50
N GLY A 276 17.17 3.60 5.57
CA GLY A 276 18.52 3.14 5.84
C GLY A 276 19.37 4.22 6.52
N LEU A 277 19.32 5.46 6.03
CA LEU A 277 20.02 6.60 6.64
C LEU A 277 19.53 6.86 8.07
N PHE A 278 18.21 6.85 8.28
CA PHE A 278 17.59 7.03 9.60
C PHE A 278 17.97 5.90 10.57
N TRP A 279 18.09 4.67 10.06
CA TRP A 279 18.62 3.55 10.83
C TRP A 279 20.08 3.74 11.25
N VAL A 280 20.92 4.22 10.34
CA VAL A 280 22.34 4.48 10.63
C VAL A 280 22.47 5.56 11.72
N THR A 281 21.74 6.67 11.61
CA THR A 281 21.75 7.71 12.65
C THR A 281 21.24 7.18 13.99
N GLY A 282 20.20 6.34 13.96
CA GLY A 282 19.70 5.62 15.13
C GLY A 282 20.77 4.76 15.81
N ILE A 283 21.53 3.97 15.04
CA ILE A 283 22.62 3.14 15.56
C ILE A 283 23.72 4.01 16.20
N ILE A 284 24.09 5.13 15.56
CA ILE A 284 25.09 6.06 16.10
C ILE A 284 24.65 6.62 17.46
N VAL A 285 23.39 7.05 17.56
CA VAL A 285 22.81 7.55 18.83
C VAL A 285 22.82 6.45 19.88
N LEU A 286 22.38 5.23 19.55
CA LEU A 286 22.40 4.11 20.48
C LEU A 286 23.82 3.80 20.98
N VAL A 287 24.81 3.73 20.08
CA VAL A 287 26.23 3.52 20.46
C VAL A 287 26.72 4.63 21.37
N ALA A 288 26.42 5.90 21.08
CA ALA A 288 26.82 7.03 21.89
C ALA A 288 26.21 6.95 23.31
N VAL A 289 24.92 6.65 23.42
CA VAL A 289 24.24 6.54 24.71
C VAL A 289 24.75 5.32 25.49
N PHE A 290 24.93 4.15 24.86
CA PHE A 290 25.51 2.98 25.51
C PHE A 290 26.99 3.19 25.92
N ALA A 291 27.74 3.99 25.17
CA ALA A 291 29.10 4.36 25.55
C ALA A 291 29.12 5.29 26.78
N ALA A 292 28.27 6.31 26.79
CA ALA A 292 28.09 7.19 27.94
C ALA A 292 27.66 6.41 29.18
N THR A 293 26.72 5.48 29.02
CA THR A 293 26.28 4.51 30.04
C THR A 293 27.43 3.73 30.65
N ALA A 294 28.23 3.10 29.80
CA ALA A 294 29.32 2.25 30.24
C ALA A 294 30.40 3.08 30.94
N ASN A 295 30.56 4.35 30.55
CA ASN A 295 31.49 5.26 31.18
C ASN A 295 31.00 5.77 32.55
N GLU A 296 29.71 6.10 32.70
CA GLU A 296 29.10 6.41 34.00
C GLU A 296 29.23 5.24 34.99
N ARG A 297 29.00 4.01 34.51
CA ARG A 297 29.03 2.79 35.32
C ARG A 297 30.41 2.15 35.42
N LYS A 298 31.45 2.86 34.98
CA LYS A 298 32.81 2.32 34.90
C LYS A 298 33.36 1.88 36.26
N ARG A 299 33.06 2.64 37.32
CA ARG A 299 33.44 2.27 38.70
C ARG A 299 32.76 0.97 39.13
N GLU A 300 31.45 0.82 38.88
CA GLU A 300 30.70 -0.41 39.17
C GLU A 300 31.26 -1.63 38.41
N LEU A 301 31.53 -1.46 37.11
CA LEU A 301 32.09 -2.50 36.25
C LEU A 301 33.51 -2.88 36.67
N ALA A 302 34.31 -1.92 37.15
CA ALA A 302 35.63 -2.17 37.69
C ALA A 302 35.57 -2.97 39.00
N THR A 303 34.64 -2.62 39.91
CA THR A 303 34.42 -3.38 41.16
C THR A 303 34.02 -4.83 40.87
N LEU A 304 33.09 -5.06 39.93
CA LEU A 304 32.71 -6.42 39.52
C LEU A 304 33.91 -7.20 38.96
N ARG A 305 34.79 -6.52 38.22
CA ARG A 305 35.99 -7.14 37.65
C ARG A 305 37.04 -7.48 38.72
N ILE A 306 37.18 -6.67 39.76
CA ILE A 306 38.04 -6.96 40.92
C ILE A 306 37.51 -8.18 41.69
N LEU A 307 36.19 -8.32 41.79
CA LEU A 307 35.52 -9.49 42.38
C LEU A 307 35.58 -10.76 41.50
N GLY A 308 36.31 -10.72 40.38
CA GLY A 308 36.57 -11.89 39.53
C GLY A 308 35.69 -12.01 38.28
N ALA A 309 34.81 -11.05 37.99
CA ALA A 309 33.99 -11.09 36.78
C ALA A 309 34.83 -10.97 35.50
N ARG A 310 34.60 -11.86 34.53
CA ARG A 310 35.32 -11.86 33.25
C ARG A 310 34.80 -10.75 32.34
N LYS A 311 35.65 -10.23 31.42
CA LYS A 311 35.22 -9.23 30.41
C LYS A 311 33.99 -9.69 29.62
N ALA A 312 33.92 -10.99 29.29
CA ALA A 312 32.79 -11.57 28.56
C ALA A 312 31.48 -11.53 29.37
N GLU A 313 31.53 -11.69 30.69
CA GLU A 313 30.36 -11.65 31.57
C GLU A 313 29.80 -10.22 31.68
N LEU A 314 30.68 -9.22 31.78
CA LEU A 314 30.30 -7.81 31.77
C LEU A 314 29.67 -7.39 30.43
N VAL A 315 30.24 -7.85 29.31
CA VAL A 315 29.67 -7.62 27.97
C VAL A 315 28.31 -8.31 27.84
N LYS A 316 28.17 -9.55 28.30
CA LYS A 316 26.90 -10.29 28.27
C LYS A 316 25.82 -9.58 29.09
N LEU A 317 26.16 -9.06 30.28
CA LEU A 317 25.26 -8.29 31.12
C LEU A 317 24.69 -7.06 30.37
N LEU A 318 25.56 -6.25 29.77
CA LEU A 318 25.16 -5.06 29.01
C LEU A 318 24.39 -5.41 27.73
N MET A 319 24.76 -6.50 27.04
CA MET A 319 24.01 -7.00 25.89
C MET A 319 22.60 -7.45 26.30
N THR A 320 22.42 -8.08 27.47
CA THR A 320 21.08 -8.44 27.96
C THR A 320 20.23 -7.23 28.33
N GLU A 321 20.83 -6.16 28.91
CA GLU A 321 20.14 -4.89 29.13
C GLU A 321 19.69 -4.27 27.80
N ALA A 322 20.58 -4.24 26.81
CA ALA A 322 20.29 -3.72 25.49
C ALA A 322 19.23 -4.55 24.75
N ALA A 323 19.24 -5.87 24.89
CA ALA A 323 18.22 -6.74 24.32
C ALA A 323 16.83 -6.45 24.91
N MET A 324 16.72 -6.27 26.23
CA MET A 324 15.46 -5.91 26.88
C MET A 324 14.95 -4.55 26.39
N LEU A 325 15.84 -3.55 26.33
CA LEU A 325 15.52 -2.23 25.78
C LEU A 325 15.08 -2.32 24.32
N GLY A 326 15.85 -3.02 23.48
CA GLY A 326 15.57 -3.23 22.07
C GLY A 326 14.23 -3.91 21.81
N ALA A 327 13.88 -4.90 22.65
CA ALA A 327 12.62 -5.62 22.58
C ALA A 327 11.45 -4.74 23.01
N SER A 328 11.59 -4.02 24.13
CA SER A 328 10.54 -3.13 24.64
C SER A 328 10.26 -1.94 23.70
N GLY A 329 11.31 -1.28 23.22
CA GLY A 329 11.18 -0.19 22.24
C GLY A 329 10.64 -0.70 20.92
N GLY A 330 11.14 -1.85 20.45
CA GLY A 330 10.61 -2.51 19.25
C GLY A 330 9.12 -2.82 19.35
N ALA A 331 8.68 -3.39 20.47
CA ALA A 331 7.29 -3.72 20.72
C ALA A 331 6.40 -2.46 20.73
N VAL A 332 6.84 -1.40 21.42
CA VAL A 332 6.13 -0.12 21.45
C VAL A 332 6.06 0.51 20.06
N GLY A 333 7.16 0.51 19.31
CA GLY A 333 7.21 1.08 17.96
C GLY A 333 6.33 0.33 16.97
N VAL A 334 6.35 -1.00 16.99
CA VAL A 334 5.48 -1.85 16.16
C VAL A 334 4.01 -1.66 16.56
N PHE A 335 3.71 -1.61 17.86
CA PHE A 335 2.36 -1.39 18.36
C PHE A 335 1.80 -0.05 17.88
N LEU A 336 2.55 1.04 18.05
CA LEU A 336 2.18 2.36 17.54
C LEU A 336 2.05 2.38 16.01
N GLY A 337 2.94 1.67 15.32
CA GLY A 337 2.92 1.53 13.87
C GLY A 337 1.65 0.86 13.36
N ALA A 338 1.29 -0.27 13.98
CA ALA A 338 0.05 -0.99 13.68
C ALA A 338 -1.20 -0.17 14.05
N LEU A 339 -1.18 0.48 15.21
CA LEU A 339 -2.27 1.32 15.71
C LEU A 339 -2.55 2.51 14.79
N ILE A 340 -1.53 3.05 14.12
CA ILE A 340 -1.72 4.12 13.14
C ILE A 340 -2.08 3.55 11.77
N MET A 341 -1.37 2.53 11.28
CA MET A 341 -1.52 2.08 9.89
C MET A 341 -2.84 1.35 9.60
N TYR A 342 -3.32 0.50 10.51
CA TYR A 342 -4.54 -0.29 10.26
C TYR A 342 -5.84 0.54 10.28
N PRO A 343 -6.14 1.35 11.31
CA PRO A 343 -7.40 2.10 11.33
C PRO A 343 -7.39 3.28 10.35
N PHE A 344 -6.23 3.87 10.07
CA PHE A 344 -6.12 4.95 9.08
C PHE A 344 -5.94 4.45 7.64
N ALA A 345 -5.91 3.13 7.40
CA ALA A 345 -5.78 2.56 6.05
C ALA A 345 -6.83 3.11 5.07
N GLY A 346 -8.11 3.19 5.50
CA GLY A 346 -9.19 3.74 4.66
C GLY A 346 -9.06 5.25 4.42
N LEU A 347 -8.48 5.99 5.37
CA LEU A 347 -8.25 7.43 5.25
C LEU A 347 -7.05 7.73 4.34
N ILE A 348 -6.01 6.90 4.41
CA ILE A 348 -4.86 6.91 3.50
C ILE A 348 -5.32 6.57 2.07
N GLN A 349 -6.16 5.54 1.91
CA GLN A 349 -6.70 5.15 0.62
C GLN A 349 -7.52 6.27 -0.03
N SER A 350 -8.37 6.96 0.75
CA SER A 350 -9.23 8.03 0.24
C SER A 350 -8.49 9.34 -0.06
N ASN A 351 -7.44 9.69 0.70
CA ASN A 351 -6.73 10.97 0.52
C ASN A 351 -5.48 10.89 -0.35
N MET A 352 -4.72 9.79 -0.28
CA MET A 352 -3.46 9.69 -1.01
C MET A 352 -3.61 9.22 -2.46
N GLN A 353 -4.80 8.77 -2.88
CA GLN A 353 -5.10 8.39 -4.28
C GLN A 353 -4.05 7.40 -4.87
N LEU A 354 -3.45 6.59 -3.99
CA LEU A 354 -2.47 5.58 -4.34
C LEU A 354 -3.16 4.22 -4.27
N PRO A 355 -2.77 3.24 -5.10
CA PRO A 355 -3.22 1.87 -4.97
C PRO A 355 -2.62 1.29 -3.68
N TYR A 356 -3.32 1.50 -2.56
CA TYR A 356 -2.97 1.00 -1.25
C TYR A 356 -3.90 -0.16 -0.92
N LEU A 357 -3.35 -1.38 -0.96
CA LEU A 357 -4.07 -2.57 -0.50
C LEU A 357 -3.51 -2.95 0.87
N PRO A 358 -4.30 -2.85 1.96
CA PRO A 358 -3.82 -3.22 3.28
C PRO A 358 -3.34 -4.66 3.25
N THR A 359 -2.07 -4.86 3.59
CA THR A 359 -1.47 -6.19 3.59
C THR A 359 -2.18 -7.07 4.62
N GLY A 360 -2.37 -8.35 4.29
CA GLY A 360 -3.01 -9.30 5.21
C GLY A 360 -2.34 -9.38 6.58
N TRP A 361 -3.10 -9.80 7.58
CA TRP A 361 -2.65 -9.90 8.97
C TRP A 361 -1.40 -10.78 9.11
N ALA A 362 -1.28 -11.86 8.32
CA ALA A 362 -0.11 -12.73 8.31
C ALA A 362 1.19 -12.01 7.93
N THR A 363 1.16 -11.19 6.86
CA THR A 363 2.33 -10.40 6.45
C THR A 363 2.67 -9.31 7.45
N GLY A 364 1.66 -8.71 8.08
CA GLY A 364 1.85 -7.74 9.16
C GLY A 364 2.55 -8.35 10.38
N ILE A 365 2.14 -9.55 10.80
CA ILE A 365 2.76 -10.30 11.90
C ILE A 365 4.21 -10.68 11.56
N CYS A 366 4.47 -11.20 10.35
CA CYS A 366 5.84 -11.52 9.91
C CYS A 366 6.74 -10.28 9.93
N LEU A 367 6.24 -9.13 9.48
CA LEU A 367 6.99 -7.87 9.49
C LEU A 367 7.22 -7.36 10.91
N ALA A 368 6.24 -7.50 11.81
CA ALA A 368 6.35 -7.16 13.22
C ALA A 368 7.45 -7.99 13.90
N LEU A 369 7.46 -9.32 13.68
CA LEU A 369 8.50 -10.21 14.19
C LEU A 369 9.88 -9.87 13.63
N ALA A 370 9.97 -9.61 12.33
CA ALA A 370 11.22 -9.19 11.70
C ALA A 370 11.73 -7.86 12.29
N CYS A 371 10.83 -6.90 12.52
CA CYS A 371 11.16 -5.61 13.14
C CYS A 371 11.65 -5.79 14.58
N LEU A 372 11.02 -6.67 15.38
CA LEU A 372 11.45 -6.97 16.74
C LEU A 372 12.83 -7.63 16.79
N ILE A 373 13.10 -8.58 15.90
CA ILE A 373 14.41 -9.21 15.78
C ILE A 373 15.45 -8.17 15.36
N PHE A 374 15.12 -7.31 14.40
CA PHE A 374 16.04 -6.29 13.92
C PHE A 374 16.33 -5.19 14.97
N SER A 375 15.32 -4.72 15.71
CA SER A 375 15.47 -3.72 16.78
C SER A 375 16.28 -4.26 17.97
N THR A 376 16.09 -5.54 18.31
CA THR A 376 16.86 -6.20 19.37
C THR A 376 18.31 -6.42 18.95
N LEU A 377 18.56 -6.94 17.74
CA LEU A 377 19.91 -7.14 17.22
C LEU A 377 20.69 -5.84 17.13
N THR A 378 20.08 -4.78 16.59
CA THR A 378 20.72 -3.46 16.48
C THR A 378 21.09 -2.88 17.84
N ALA A 379 20.20 -2.96 18.84
CA ALA A 379 20.50 -2.53 20.21
C ALA A 379 21.65 -3.34 20.84
N VAL A 380 21.65 -4.66 20.65
CA VAL A 380 22.68 -5.56 21.17
C VAL A 380 24.04 -5.29 20.52
N ILE A 381 24.08 -5.08 19.20
CA ILE A 381 25.30 -4.74 18.46
C ILE A 381 25.83 -3.39 18.93
N ALA A 382 24.97 -2.38 19.06
CA ALA A 382 25.37 -1.06 19.54
C ALA A 382 25.98 -1.12 20.94
N ALA A 383 25.36 -1.87 21.86
CA ALA A 383 25.87 -2.06 23.20
C ALA A 383 27.19 -2.85 23.22
N ALA A 384 27.33 -3.89 22.39
CA ALA A 384 28.57 -4.66 22.29
C ALA A 384 29.74 -3.80 21.78
N LEU A 385 29.52 -2.98 20.75
CA LEU A 385 30.53 -2.06 20.20
C LEU A 385 30.94 -1.00 21.23
N ALA A 386 29.97 -0.35 21.87
CA ALA A 386 30.23 0.64 22.91
C ALA A 386 31.03 0.05 24.07
N THR A 387 30.61 -1.12 24.56
CA THR A 387 31.22 -1.78 25.72
C THR A 387 32.64 -2.26 25.42
N ARG A 388 32.89 -2.85 24.23
CA ARG A 388 34.24 -3.25 23.82
C ARG A 388 35.20 -2.05 23.77
N LYS A 389 34.76 -0.91 23.25
CA LYS A 389 35.57 0.31 23.17
C LYS A 389 35.90 0.91 24.53
N VAL A 390 35.01 0.77 25.51
CA VAL A 390 35.24 1.26 26.89
C VAL A 390 36.13 0.29 27.68
N LEU A 391 35.94 -1.02 27.52
CA LEU A 391 36.72 -2.06 28.21
C LEU A 391 38.10 -2.37 27.59
N SER A 392 38.38 -1.87 26.40
CA SER A 392 39.71 -1.99 25.76
C SER A 392 40.71 -0.97 26.29
N LYS A 393 40.27 0.19 26.80
CA LYS A 393 41.15 1.13 27.49
C LYS A 393 41.59 0.52 28.82
N GLU A 394 42.91 0.50 29.07
CA GLU A 394 43.50 -0.20 30.20
C GLU A 394 42.91 0.24 31.54
N THR A 395 42.49 -0.74 32.33
CA THR A 395 41.84 -0.58 33.65
C THR A 395 42.71 0.25 34.61
N TYR A 396 44.05 0.18 34.48
CA TYR A 396 45.03 0.89 35.30
C TYR A 396 44.98 2.42 35.12
N LEU A 397 44.89 2.92 33.88
CA LEU A 397 44.81 4.36 33.59
C LEU A 397 43.50 4.99 34.07
N THR A 398 42.47 4.17 34.31
CA THR A 398 41.13 4.66 34.61
C THR A 398 40.88 4.94 36.09
N PHE A 399 41.74 4.43 36.98
CA PHE A 399 41.75 4.80 38.39
C PHE A 399 42.55 6.08 38.64
N ARG A 400 43.65 6.29 37.91
CA ARG A 400 44.54 7.45 38.09
C ARG A 400 44.01 8.77 37.48
N ALA A 401 42.99 8.72 36.62
CA ALA A 401 42.37 9.92 36.03
C ALA A 401 41.27 10.54 36.91
N GLY A 402 41.04 10.01 38.12
CA GLY A 402 40.06 10.51 39.09
C GLY A 402 40.68 11.07 40.36
N GLU A 403 42.01 11.24 40.39
CA GLU A 403 42.73 12.06 41.37
C GLU A 403 42.98 13.47 40.80
#